data_AF-A0A7X3MI63-F1
#
_entry.id   AF-A0A7X3MI63-F1
#
_cell.length_a   1.000
_cell.length_b   1.000
_cell.length_c   1.000
_cell.angle_alpha   90.00
_cell.angle_beta   90.00
_cell.angle_gamma   90.00
#
_symmetry.space_group_name_H-M   'P 1'
#
loop_
_entity.id
_entity.type
_entity.pdbx_description
1 polymer ?
#
loop_
_entity_poly.entity_id
_entity_poly.type
_entity_poly.pdbx_seq_one_letter_code
_entity_poly.pdbx_strand_id
1 'polypeptide(L)'
;MAKTNKVTVIEKNAGQKIDFEQSGTRLIFGDDELMLNAAKYQKDWDVEVDVCRDKSDNLTIGTGSGLRYVAQVKIPAATYTETEIEAEEPAEAPAAEDAAENGDGMNQKTTVQRDKNPLDMGDVTVILWSIE
;
A
#
# COMPACT_ATOMS: atom_id res chain seq x y z
N MET A 1 14.65 0.10 -0.20
CA MET A 1 14.02 -0.79 0.81
C MET A 1 12.95 -0.01 1.55
N ALA A 2 11.93 -0.66 2.11
CA ALA A 2 10.91 0.01 2.92
C ALA A 2 11.55 0.79 4.09
N LYS A 3 10.98 1.94 4.44
CA LYS A 3 11.38 2.70 5.62
C LYS A 3 10.60 2.16 6.82
N THR A 4 11.30 1.82 7.89
CA THR A 4 10.73 1.14 9.07
C THR A 4 10.45 2.12 10.20
N ASN A 5 9.99 3.32 9.87
CA ASN A 5 9.55 4.30 10.87
C ASN A 5 8.40 3.71 11.70
N LYS A 6 8.20 4.22 12.93
CA LYS A 6 7.10 3.74 13.78
C LYS A 6 5.76 4.06 13.14
N VAL A 7 4.86 3.08 13.11
CA VAL A 7 3.48 3.30 12.68
C VAL A 7 2.78 4.36 13.53
N THR A 8 1.80 5.03 12.93
CA THR A 8 0.87 5.88 13.66
C THR A 8 -0.14 5.00 14.37
N VAL A 9 -0.35 5.20 15.68
CA VAL A 9 -1.31 4.41 16.47
C VAL A 9 -2.47 5.29 16.93
N ILE A 10 -3.70 4.81 16.73
CA ILE A 10 -4.92 5.50 17.13
C ILE A 10 -5.77 4.55 17.98
N GLU A 11 -6.07 4.94 19.22
CA GLU A 11 -7.06 4.25 20.03
C GLU A 11 -8.46 4.81 19.75
N LYS A 12 -9.38 3.96 19.28
CA LYS A 12 -10.70 4.40 18.81
C LYS A 12 -11.69 4.69 19.94
N ASN A 13 -11.57 3.98 21.06
CA ASN A 13 -12.44 4.06 22.23
C ASN A 13 -11.65 3.76 23.52
N ALA A 14 -12.24 4.04 24.69
CA ALA A 14 -11.62 3.71 25.98
C ALA A 14 -11.70 2.19 26.26
N GLY A 15 -10.79 1.69 27.11
CA GLY A 15 -10.67 0.26 27.47
C GLY A 15 -9.36 -0.36 26.98
N GLN A 16 -9.03 -1.55 27.47
CA GLN A 16 -7.82 -2.28 27.07
C GLN A 16 -7.82 -2.57 25.55
N LYS A 17 -6.67 -2.40 24.89
CA LYS A 17 -6.46 -2.77 23.48
C LYS A 17 -5.70 -4.08 23.38
N ILE A 18 -5.73 -4.70 22.19
CA ILE A 18 -4.79 -5.79 21.90
C ILE A 18 -3.37 -5.22 21.83
N ASP A 19 -2.42 -6.00 22.31
CA ASP A 19 -1.00 -5.72 22.11
C ASP A 19 -0.60 -6.01 20.66
N PHE A 20 0.38 -5.26 20.16
CA PHE A 20 1.01 -5.56 18.89
C PHE A 20 2.47 -5.13 18.86
N GLU A 21 3.26 -5.82 18.06
CA GLU A 21 4.66 -5.47 17.78
C GLU A 21 4.82 -5.05 16.32
N GLN A 22 5.70 -4.07 16.08
CA GLN A 22 6.20 -3.74 14.75
C GLN A 22 7.61 -4.32 14.56
N SER A 23 7.77 -5.18 13.56
CA SER A 23 9.08 -5.72 13.13
C SER A 23 9.32 -5.43 11.65
N GLY A 24 10.07 -4.37 11.37
CA GLY A 24 10.26 -3.85 10.02
C GLY A 24 8.95 -3.37 9.40
N THR A 25 8.46 -4.09 8.38
CA THR A 25 7.16 -3.84 7.72
C THR A 25 6.04 -4.78 8.20
N ARG A 26 6.31 -5.56 9.25
CA ARG A 26 5.37 -6.54 9.82
C ARG A 26 4.72 -5.95 11.06
N LEU A 27 3.42 -6.16 11.19
CA LEU A 27 2.63 -5.89 12.39
C LEU A 27 2.14 -7.23 12.92
N ILE A 28 2.48 -7.54 14.16
CA ILE A 28 2.22 -8.82 14.79
C ILE A 28 1.29 -8.57 15.97
N PHE A 29 0.08 -9.11 15.94
CA PHE A 29 -0.99 -8.85 16.91
C PHE A 29 -1.15 -10.02 17.89
N GLY A 30 -1.48 -9.69 19.14
CA GLY A 30 -1.62 -10.66 20.22
C GLY A 30 -0.27 -11.26 20.64
N ASP A 31 -0.30 -12.49 21.15
CA ASP A 31 0.91 -13.28 21.46
C ASP A 31 1.39 -14.04 20.21
N ASP A 32 1.87 -13.29 19.21
CA ASP A 32 2.25 -13.81 17.89
C ASP A 32 1.14 -14.55 17.12
N GLU A 33 -0.12 -14.22 17.43
CA GLU A 33 -1.30 -14.90 16.89
C GLU A 33 -1.54 -14.58 15.40
N LEU A 34 -1.30 -13.33 14.97
CA LEU A 34 -1.54 -12.90 13.60
C LEU A 34 -0.52 -11.86 13.14
N MET A 35 0.14 -12.13 12.01
CA MET A 35 1.10 -11.21 11.39
C MET A 35 0.61 -10.69 10.04
N LEU A 36 0.69 -9.37 9.86
CA LEU A 36 0.44 -8.66 8.61
C LEU A 36 1.72 -7.99 8.11
N ASN A 37 2.13 -8.28 6.88
CA ASN A 37 3.22 -7.54 6.22
C ASN A 37 2.66 -6.42 5.34
N ALA A 38 2.65 -5.19 5.86
CA ALA A 38 2.05 -4.02 5.21
C ALA A 38 2.65 -3.75 3.80
N ALA A 39 3.95 -3.97 3.63
CA ALA A 39 4.62 -3.77 2.34
C ALA A 39 4.14 -4.73 1.25
N LYS A 40 3.63 -5.92 1.60
CA LYS A 40 3.05 -6.87 0.63
C LYS A 40 1.59 -6.53 0.30
N TYR A 41 0.92 -5.83 1.19
CA TYR A 41 -0.47 -5.41 1.01
C TYR A 41 -0.60 -4.11 0.22
N GLN A 42 0.39 -3.20 0.28
CA GLN A 42 0.33 -1.91 -0.42
C GLN A 42 -0.02 -2.04 -1.91
N LYS A 43 -1.03 -1.29 -2.34
CA LYS A 43 -1.49 -1.15 -3.74
C LYS A 43 -1.35 0.30 -4.20
N ASP A 44 -1.82 0.59 -5.41
CA ASP A 44 -1.90 1.95 -5.95
C ASP A 44 -3.11 2.73 -5.41
N TRP A 45 -3.89 2.10 -4.52
CA TRP A 45 -4.96 2.68 -3.73
C TRP A 45 -4.76 2.33 -2.26
N ASP A 46 -5.45 3.06 -1.39
CA ASP A 46 -5.42 2.82 0.05
C ASP A 46 -6.00 1.44 0.39
N VAL A 47 -5.30 0.70 1.26
CA VAL A 47 -5.71 -0.63 1.70
C VAL A 47 -6.05 -0.59 3.18
N GLU A 48 -7.23 -1.08 3.53
CA GLU A 48 -7.64 -1.30 4.91
C GLU A 48 -7.66 -2.80 5.19
N VAL A 49 -7.01 -3.22 6.28
CA VAL A 49 -7.01 -4.61 6.74
C VAL A 49 -7.61 -4.64 8.13
N ASP A 50 -8.82 -5.20 8.24
CA ASP A 50 -9.51 -5.37 9.51
C ASP A 50 -9.04 -6.64 10.20
N VAL A 51 -8.74 -6.56 11.49
CA VAL A 51 -8.40 -7.67 12.37
C VAL A 51 -9.47 -7.77 13.44
N CYS A 52 -10.11 -8.93 13.50
CA CYS A 52 -11.18 -9.22 14.44
C CYS A 52 -10.88 -10.46 15.28
N ARG A 53 -11.65 -10.65 16.37
CA ARG A 53 -11.75 -11.92 17.09
C ARG A 53 -13.00 -12.67 16.68
N ASP A 54 -12.85 -13.97 16.43
CA ASP A 54 -13.98 -14.87 16.22
C ASP A 54 -14.66 -15.28 17.54
N LYS A 55 -15.65 -16.18 17.45
CA LYS A 55 -16.40 -16.69 18.60
C LYS A 55 -15.60 -17.63 19.50
N SER A 56 -14.48 -18.15 18.99
CA SER A 56 -13.53 -19.00 19.71
C SER A 56 -12.33 -18.21 20.21
N ASP A 57 -12.39 -16.87 20.14
CA ASP A 57 -11.35 -15.92 20.54
C ASP A 57 -10.08 -15.91 19.67
N ASN A 58 -10.09 -16.55 18.49
CA ASN A 58 -8.96 -16.47 17.56
C ASN A 58 -8.98 -15.18 16.76
N LEU A 59 -7.80 -14.64 16.42
CA LEU A 59 -7.68 -13.54 15.47
C LEU A 59 -7.96 -13.98 14.04
N THR A 60 -8.71 -13.15 13.31
CA THR A 60 -9.04 -13.34 11.90
C THR A 60 -8.91 -12.02 11.13
N ILE A 61 -8.66 -12.13 9.83
CA ILE A 61 -8.69 -10.97 8.91
C ILE A 61 -10.08 -10.85 8.29
N GLY A 62 -10.59 -9.63 8.26
CA GLY A 62 -11.84 -9.26 7.60
C GLY A 62 -13.03 -9.13 8.54
N THR A 63 -14.12 -8.58 8.00
CA THR A 63 -15.36 -8.33 8.73
C THR A 63 -16.39 -9.40 8.40
N GLY A 64 -16.99 -10.00 9.42
CA GLY A 64 -18.03 -11.02 9.28
C GLY A 64 -18.99 -10.98 10.45
N SER A 65 -20.20 -11.50 10.24
CA SER A 65 -21.22 -11.55 11.29
C SER A 65 -20.73 -12.33 12.50
N GLY A 66 -20.75 -11.69 13.68
CA GLY A 66 -20.30 -12.30 14.93
C GLY A 66 -18.80 -12.19 15.19
N LEU A 67 -18.05 -11.44 14.38
CA LEU A 67 -16.67 -11.05 14.68
C LEU A 67 -16.64 -9.77 15.52
N ARG A 68 -15.73 -9.71 16.50
CA ARG A 68 -15.48 -8.54 17.35
C ARG A 68 -14.28 -7.77 16.80
N TYR A 69 -14.45 -6.48 16.52
CA TYR A 69 -13.36 -5.63 16.01
C TYR A 69 -12.27 -5.44 17.05
N VAL A 70 -11.01 -5.57 16.62
CA VAL A 70 -9.85 -5.40 17.51
C VAL A 70 -8.86 -4.39 16.95
N ALA A 71 -8.53 -4.49 15.66
CA ALA A 71 -7.65 -3.54 15.00
C ALA A 71 -8.02 -3.33 13.53
N GLN A 72 -7.55 -2.22 12.96
CA GLN A 72 -7.58 -1.95 11.52
C GLN A 72 -6.23 -1.35 11.14
N VAL A 73 -5.60 -1.91 10.11
CA VAL A 73 -4.37 -1.37 9.54
C VAL A 73 -4.70 -0.64 8.26
N LYS A 74 -4.48 0.68 8.25
CA LYS A 74 -4.58 1.53 7.06
C LYS A 74 -3.21 1.67 6.41
N ILE A 75 -3.10 1.22 5.18
CA ILE A 75 -1.87 1.25 4.38
C ILE A 75 -2.11 2.22 3.23
N PRO A 76 -1.29 3.27 3.08
CA PRO A 76 -1.50 4.28 2.04
C PRO A 76 -1.17 3.73 0.65
N ALA A 77 -1.80 4.31 -0.36
CA ALA A 77 -1.47 4.10 -1.77
C ALA A 77 0.05 4.27 -2.04
N ALA A 78 0.55 3.50 -3.00
CA ALA A 78 1.93 3.62 -3.47
C ALA A 78 2.16 4.97 -4.15
N THR A 79 3.28 5.61 -3.82
CA THR A 79 3.75 6.80 -4.51
C THR A 79 4.82 6.44 -5.54
N TYR A 80 4.97 7.30 -6.54
CA TYR A 80 5.89 7.08 -7.65
C TYR A 80 6.76 8.32 -7.86
N THR A 81 8.03 8.10 -8.17
CA THR A 81 8.89 9.13 -8.72
C THR A 81 8.81 9.04 -10.24
N GLU A 82 8.40 10.13 -10.87
CA GLU A 82 8.27 10.22 -12.32
C GLU A 82 9.50 10.90 -12.91
N THR A 83 10.07 10.31 -13.96
CA THR A 83 11.22 10.85 -14.69
C THR A 83 10.88 10.90 -16.17
N GLU A 84 11.01 12.08 -16.78
CA GLU A 84 10.91 12.22 -18.23
C GLU A 84 12.16 11.61 -18.87
N ILE A 85 11.95 10.71 -19.83
CA ILE A 85 13.00 10.08 -20.62
C ILE A 85 12.71 10.31 -22.11
N GLU A 86 13.75 10.34 -22.93
CA GLU A 86 13.58 10.38 -24.38
C GLU A 86 12.88 9.09 -24.85
N ALA A 87 11.84 9.22 -25.67
CA ALA A 87 11.18 8.05 -26.23
C ALA A 87 12.12 7.41 -27.26
N GLU A 88 12.48 6.14 -27.05
CA GLU A 88 13.11 5.36 -28.12
C GLU A 88 12.14 5.30 -29.30
N GLU A 89 12.62 5.67 -30.50
CA GLU A 89 11.85 5.45 -31.71
C GLU A 89 11.52 3.95 -31.82
N PRO A 90 10.24 3.57 -32.02
CA PRO A 90 9.91 2.19 -32.27
C PRO A 90 10.71 1.73 -33.50
N ALA A 91 11.49 0.66 -33.36
CA ALA A 91 12.10 0.00 -34.50
C ALA A 91 11.01 -0.26 -35.55
N GLU A 92 11.21 0.31 -36.75
CA GLU A 92 10.25 0.39 -37.86
C GLU A 92 9.35 -0.86 -37.95
N ALA A 93 8.06 -0.69 -37.69
CA ALA A 93 7.07 -1.56 -38.31
C ALA A 93 7.06 -1.20 -39.82
N PRO A 94 6.99 -2.18 -40.73
CA PRO A 94 7.11 -1.92 -42.16
C PRO A 94 6.04 -0.91 -42.60
N ALA A 95 6.50 0.09 -43.34
CA ALA A 95 5.71 1.22 -43.82
C ALA A 95 4.44 0.76 -44.53
N ALA A 96 3.28 1.23 -44.05
CA ALA A 96 2.11 1.40 -44.88
C ALA A 96 2.16 2.83 -45.43
N GLU A 97 2.36 2.92 -46.74
CA GLU A 97 2.42 4.15 -47.52
C GLU A 97 1.09 4.91 -47.43
N ASP A 98 1.11 6.14 -46.90
CA ASP A 98 0.35 7.24 -47.49
C ASP A 98 0.93 8.60 -47.04
N ALA A 99 1.09 9.49 -48.00
CA ALA A 99 1.84 10.74 -47.89
C ALA A 99 0.90 11.95 -47.76
N ALA A 100 1.21 12.90 -46.87
CA ALA A 100 1.00 14.34 -47.11
C ALA A 100 1.56 15.22 -45.97
N GLU A 101 2.64 15.93 -46.30
CA GLU A 101 2.94 17.34 -46.05
C GLU A 101 2.82 18.04 -44.67
N ASN A 102 3.95 18.68 -44.34
CA ASN A 102 4.16 19.98 -43.65
C ASN A 102 4.12 20.05 -42.12
N GLY A 103 5.29 20.35 -41.54
CA GLY A 103 5.44 20.89 -40.18
C GLY A 103 6.86 20.82 -39.65
N ASP A 104 7.62 21.90 -39.83
CA ASP A 104 8.85 22.23 -39.09
C ASP A 104 8.64 22.06 -37.58
N GLY A 105 9.48 21.25 -36.93
CA GLY A 105 9.50 21.10 -35.48
C GLY A 105 10.01 19.74 -35.05
N MET A 106 11.31 19.65 -34.73
CA MET A 106 11.92 18.50 -34.07
C MET A 106 11.35 18.38 -32.63
N ASN A 107 10.10 17.93 -32.50
CA ASN A 107 9.52 17.59 -31.22
C ASN A 107 10.12 16.25 -30.80
N GLN A 108 11.21 16.29 -30.02
CA GLN A 108 11.70 15.10 -29.34
C GLN A 108 10.55 14.52 -28.51
N LYS A 109 10.03 13.38 -28.95
CA LYS A 109 8.97 12.67 -28.24
C LYS A 109 9.56 12.21 -26.91
N THR A 110 9.03 12.67 -25.79
CA THR A 110 9.40 12.20 -24.45
C THR A 110 8.35 11.21 -23.94
N THR A 111 8.77 10.30 -23.05
CA THR A 111 7.89 9.39 -22.31
C THR A 111 8.20 9.46 -20.81
N VAL A 112 7.27 9.04 -19.96
CA VAL A 112 7.41 9.12 -18.50
C VAL A 112 7.71 7.75 -17.93
N GLN A 113 8.87 7.59 -17.32
CA GLN A 113 9.19 6.43 -16.48
C GLN A 113 8.66 6.67 -15.06
N ARG A 114 8.03 5.66 -14.46
CA ARG A 114 7.46 5.71 -13.11
C ARG A 114 8.10 4.65 -12.22
N ASP A 115 8.87 5.07 -11.23
CA ASP A 115 9.52 4.18 -10.27
C ASP A 115 8.77 4.18 -8.94
N LYS A 116 8.35 3.01 -8.47
CA LYS A 116 7.60 2.88 -7.21
C LYS A 116 8.48 3.20 -6.01
N ASN A 117 8.05 4.16 -5.21
CA ASN A 117 8.71 4.50 -3.96
C ASN A 117 8.53 3.40 -2.91
N PRO A 118 9.53 3.17 -2.04
CA PRO A 118 9.38 2.25 -0.93
C PRO A 118 8.33 2.75 0.07
N LEU A 119 7.50 1.84 0.59
CA LEU A 119 6.58 2.14 1.69
C LEU A 119 7.33 2.74 2.88
N ASP A 120 6.77 3.81 3.44
CA ASP A 120 7.14 4.32 4.74
C ASP A 120 6.14 3.83 5.80
N MET A 121 6.63 3.07 6.77
CA MET A 121 5.78 2.57 7.86
C MET A 121 5.24 3.69 8.74
N GLY A 122 5.84 4.89 8.73
CA GLY A 122 5.28 6.07 9.42
C GLY A 122 3.93 6.53 8.87
N ASP A 123 3.68 6.26 7.58
CA ASP A 123 2.41 6.57 6.91
C ASP A 123 1.35 5.48 7.11
N VAL A 124 1.74 4.33 7.66
CA VAL A 124 0.80 3.25 8.04
C VAL A 124 0.15 3.60 9.37
N THR A 125 -1.17 3.47 9.44
CA THR A 125 -1.94 3.73 10.66
C THR A 125 -2.52 2.43 11.22
N VAL A 126 -2.30 2.17 12.51
CA VAL A 126 -2.94 1.10 13.27
C VAL A 126 -4.01 1.72 14.16
N ILE A 127 -5.28 1.41 13.87
CA ILE A 127 -6.42 1.82 14.69
C ILE A 127 -6.77 0.64 15.59
N LEU A 128 -6.89 0.87 16.90
CA LEU A 128 -7.18 -0.16 17.90
C LEU A 128 -8.52 0.09 18.58
N TRP A 129 -9.31 -0.98 18.74
CA TRP A 129 -10.56 -1.00 19.48
C TRP A 129 -10.38 -1.72 20.82
N SER A 130 -11.18 -1.31 21.80
CA SER A 130 -11.30 -1.98 23.08
C SER A 130 -11.67 -3.45 22.88
N ILE A 131 -10.99 -4.33 23.62
CA ILE A 131 -11.28 -5.77 23.68
C ILE A 131 -12.17 -6.15 24.87
N GLU A 132 -12.55 -5.16 25.68
CA GLU A 132 -13.52 -5.27 26.78
C GLU A 132 -14.97 -5.23 26.29
#